data_AF-A0A0D8ZTT3-F1
#
_entry.id   AF-A0A0D8ZTT3-F1
#
_cell.length_a   1.000
_cell.length_b   1.000
_cell.length_c   1.000
_cell.angle_alpha   90.00
_cell.angle_beta   90.00
_cell.angle_gamma   90.00
#
_symmetry.space_group_name_H-M   'P 1'
#
loop_
_entity.id
_entity.type
_entity.pdbx_description
1 polymer ?
#
loop_
_entity_poly.entity_id
_entity_poly.type
_entity_poly.pdbx_seq_one_letter_code
_entity_poly.pdbx_strand_id
1 'polypeptide(L)' 'MGFADLSIAEIAADYHLPEAEVLALCDRLGIAYKTSRTRLALEDAKTIISEILAQQQAINAEKD' A
#
# COMPACT_ATOMS: atom_id res chain seq x y z
N MET A 1 0.14 -6.42 -21.98
CA MET A 1 0.08 -5.17 -21.22
C MET A 1 0.18 -5.57 -19.76
N GLY A 2 1.40 -5.58 -19.21
CA GLY A 2 1.68 -6.19 -17.91
C GLY A 2 1.14 -5.31 -16.81
N PHE A 3 0.02 -5.73 -16.20
CA PHE A 3 -0.47 -5.12 -14.98
C PHE A 3 0.58 -5.38 -13.91
N ALA A 4 1.24 -4.30 -13.51
CA ALA A 4 2.45 -4.34 -12.69
C ALA A 4 2.23 -5.23 -11.47
N ASP A 5 3.05 -6.28 -11.37
CA ASP A 5 3.14 -7.15 -10.22
C ASP A 5 3.85 -6.45 -9.05
N LEU A 6 3.28 -5.33 -8.60
CA LEU A 6 3.79 -4.55 -7.49
C LEU A 6 3.68 -5.38 -6.21
N SER A 7 4.79 -5.44 -5.49
CA SER A 7 4.85 -6.06 -4.18
C SER A 7 4.70 -5.00 -3.10
N ILE A 8 4.30 -5.40 -1.89
CA ILE A 8 4.19 -4.52 -0.72
C ILE A 8 5.49 -3.72 -0.50
N ALA A 9 6.65 -4.37 -0.67
CA ALA A 9 7.96 -3.73 -0.56
C ALA A 9 8.20 -2.64 -1.62
N GLU A 10 7.71 -2.83 -2.84
CA GLU A 10 7.83 -1.85 -3.92
C GLU A 10 6.92 -0.64 -3.63
N ILE A 11 5.68 -0.89 -3.20
CA ILE A 11 4.74 0.17 -2.80
C ILE A 11 5.32 0.94 -1.60
N ALA A 12 5.82 0.25 -0.58
CA ALA A 12 6.45 0.88 0.57
C ALA A 12 7.63 1.78 0.15
N ALA A 13 8.49 1.29 -0.76
CA ALA A 13 9.61 2.07 -1.29
C ALA A 13 9.16 3.30 -2.10
N ASP A 14 8.16 3.14 -2.99
CA ASP A 14 7.64 4.20 -3.85
C ASP A 14 7.03 5.35 -3.04
N TYR A 15 6.31 5.01 -1.98
CA TYR A 15 5.67 6.00 -1.08
C TYR A 15 6.55 6.40 0.11
N HIS A 16 7.81 5.94 0.17
CA HIS A 16 8.72 6.21 1.30
C HIS A 16 8.12 5.83 2.68
N LEU A 17 7.27 4.81 2.70
CA LEU A 17 6.62 4.30 3.90
C LEU A 17 7.32 3.03 4.40
N PRO A 18 7.28 2.75 5.72
CA PRO A 18 7.75 1.49 6.23
C PRO A 18 6.81 0.36 5.77
N GLU A 19 7.38 -0.80 5.40
CA GLU A 19 6.60 -1.97 5.00
C GLU A 19 5.56 -2.38 6.06
N ALA A 20 5.85 -2.14 7.35
CA ALA A 20 4.93 -2.39 8.45
C ALA A 20 3.61 -1.61 8.34
N GLU A 21 3.64 -0.36 7.88
CA GLU A 21 2.42 0.45 7.65
C GLU A 21 1.61 -0.15 6.51
N VAL A 22 2.27 -0.50 5.41
CA VAL A 22 1.62 -1.09 4.24
C VAL A 22 1.04 -2.47 4.57
N LEU A 23 1.72 -3.28 5.38
CA LEU A 23 1.23 -4.57 5.89
C LEU A 23 0.01 -4.40 6.80
N ALA A 24 0.01 -3.39 7.68
CA ALA A 24 -1.15 -3.08 8.51
C ALA A 24 -2.35 -2.64 7.68
N LEU A 25 -2.13 -1.91 6.58
CA LEU A 25 -3.17 -1.59 5.61
C LEU A 25 -3.70 -2.84 4.91
N CYS A 26 -2.81 -3.73 4.48
CA CYS A 26 -3.23 -4.99 3.87
C CYS A 26 -4.10 -5.82 4.84
N ASP A 27 -3.74 -5.87 6.13
CA ASP A 27 -4.51 -6.55 7.16
C ASP A 27 -5.90 -5.93 7.35
N ARG A 28 -5.97 -4.59 7.45
CA ARG A 28 -7.25 -3.85 7.55
C ARG A 28 -8.16 -4.04 6.34
N LEU A 29 -7.57 -4.10 5.15
CA LEU A 29 -8.28 -4.28 3.88
C LEU A 29 -8.66 -5.76 3.63
N GLY A 30 -8.18 -6.70 4.46
CA GLY A 30 -8.41 -8.13 4.28
C GLY A 30 -7.66 -8.71 3.07
N ILE A 31 -6.57 -8.06 2.65
CA ILE A 31 -5.76 -8.47 1.50
C ILE A 31 -4.86 -9.64 1.93
N ALA A 32 -4.96 -10.76 1.22
CA ALA A 32 -4.15 -11.93 1.51
C ALA A 32 -2.71 -11.74 0.98
N TYR A 33 -1.75 -11.57 1.89
CA TYR A 33 -0.32 -11.54 1.58
C TYR A 33 0.43 -12.63 2.35
N LYS A 34 1.50 -13.18 1.75
CA LYS A 34 2.39 -14.16 2.44
C LYS A 34 3.66 -13.51 2.98
N THR A 35 4.20 -12.55 2.24
CA THR A 35 5.46 -11.84 2.52
C THR A 35 5.41 -10.47 1.85
N SER A 36 6.28 -9.55 2.25
CA SER A 36 6.35 -8.21 1.64
C SER A 36 6.75 -8.22 0.15
N ARG A 37 7.31 -9.33 -0.33
CA ARG A 37 7.61 -9.57 -1.76
C ARG A 37 6.49 -10.33 -2.49
N THR A 38 5.35 -10.53 -1.84
CA THR A 38 4.19 -11.14 -2.49
C THR A 38 3.65 -10.15 -3.51
N ARG A 39 3.57 -10.61 -4.75
CA ARG A 39 2.95 -9.87 -5.85
C ARG A 39 1.46 -9.75 -5.58
N LEU A 40 0.98 -8.53 -5.40
CA LEU A 40 -0.42 -8.26 -5.15
C LEU A 40 -1.19 -8.25 -6.47
N ALA A 41 -2.50 -8.53 -6.40
CA ALA A 41 -3.36 -8.26 -7.53
C ALA A 41 -3.45 -6.75 -7.76
N LEU A 42 -3.71 -6.34 -9.00
CA LEU A 42 -3.80 -4.91 -9.35
C LEU A 42 -4.87 -4.19 -8.52
N GLU A 43 -6.02 -4.85 -8.29
CA GLU A 43 -7.11 -4.30 -7.48
C GLU A 43 -6.67 -4.08 -6.02
N ASP A 44 -5.95 -5.04 -5.44
CA ASP A 44 -5.42 -4.93 -4.07
C ASP A 44 -4.38 -3.81 -3.97
N ALA A 45 -3.41 -3.78 -4.89
CA ALA A 45 -2.37 -2.75 -4.95
C ALA A 45 -2.98 -1.35 -5.08
N LYS A 46 -4.00 -1.19 -5.93
CA LYS A 46 -4.70 0.09 -6.12
C LYS A 46 -5.43 0.51 -4.85
N THR A 47 -6.04 -0.42 -4.13
CA THR A 47 -6.75 -0.15 -2.87
C THR A 47 -5.77 0.35 -1.80
N ILE A 48 -4.63 -0.33 -1.64
CA ILE A 48 -3.57 0.08 -0.71
C ILE A 48 -3.05 1.47 -1.04
N ILE A 49 -2.72 1.74 -2.31
CA ILE A 49 -2.23 3.05 -2.76
C ILE A 49 -3.25 4.14 -2.48
N SER A 50 -4.53 3.88 -2.76
CA SER A 50 -5.61 4.83 -2.49
C SER A 50 -5.71 5.16 -1.00
N GLU A 51 -5.57 4.17 -0.12
CA GLU A 51 -5.58 4.35 1.33
C GLU A 51 -4.35 5.11 1.83
N ILE A 52 -3.16 4.84 1.28
CA ILE A 52 -1.93 5.58 1.57
C ILE A 52 -2.11 7.07 1.22
N LEU A 53 -2.61 7.36 0.02
CA LEU A 53 -2.87 8.73 -0.42
C LEU A 53 -3.92 9.44 0.45
N ALA A 54 -4.96 8.72 0.88
CA ALA A 54 -5.97 9.26 1.79
C ALA A 54 -5.38 9.59 3.16
N GLN A 55 -4.56 8.71 3.73
CA GLN A 55 -3.87 8.94 5.00
C GLN A 55 -2.88 10.10 4.92
N GLN A 56 -2.09 10.17 3.86
CA GLN A 56 -1.12 11.27 3.67
C GLN A 56 -1.84 12.62 3.59
N GLN A 57 -2.98 12.67 2.91
CA GLN A 57 -3.84 13.86 2.86
C GLN A 57 -4.40 14.22 4.24
N ALA A 58 -4.87 13.24 5.02
CA ALA A 58 -5.35 13.48 6.38
C ALA A 58 -4.25 14.03 7.30
N ILE A 59 -3.03 13.47 7.22
CA ILE A 59 -1.87 13.93 8.00
C ILE A 59 -1.47 15.36 7.59
N ASN A 60 -1.55 15.69 6.30
CA ASN A 60 -1.27 17.04 5.82
C ASN A 60 -2.37 18.04 6.17
N ALA A 61 -3.64 17.65 6.16
CA ALA A 61 -4.77 18.52 6.46
C ALA A 61 -4.87 18.92 7.95
N GLU A 62 -4.34 18.10 8.86
CA GLU A 62 -4.31 18.42 10.30
C GLU A 62 -3.15 19.36 10.69
N LYS A 63 -2.25 19.67 9.74
CA LYS A 63 -1.13 20.60 9.93
C LYS A 63 -1.39 22.04 9.48
N ASP A 64 -2.58 22.35 8.93
CA ASP A 64 -2.99 23.69 8.49
C ASP A 64 -3.78 24.47 9.55
#